data_AF-A0A2K8U8M8-F1
#
_entry.id   AF-A0A2K8U8M8-F1
#
_cell.length_a   1.000
_cell.length_b   1.000
_cell.length_c   1.000
_cell.angle_alpha   90.00
_cell.angle_beta   90.00
_cell.angle_gamma   90.00
#
_symmetry.space_group_name_H-M   'P 1'
#
loop_
_entity.id
_entity.type
_entity.pdbx_description
1 polymer ?
#
loop_
_entity_poly.entity_id
_entity_poly.type
_entity_poly.pdbx_seq_one_letter_code
_entity_poly.pdbx_strand_id
1 'polypeptide(L)'
;MPSQGHADLPVAETLRDLLARLPLWQQERDRRALLEFALAGHPALADFRHDGQPLTVACELVTRLQHHGYAALATGTHPVCALLRELRTRGEHGNPDTAARGAVLARFFGCDPPPRVTRAGSPYPSLMAYDWGRDPGLAELFFGREPETWSIASPATGRTGACARGRRPSGCAPTRPPSPASCTGC
;
A
#
# COMPACT_ATOMS: atom_id res chain seq x y z
N MET A 1 -31.86 -22.55 -16.72
CA MET A 1 -31.68 -21.34 -15.89
C MET A 1 -31.40 -21.79 -14.47
N PRO A 2 -30.13 -21.91 -14.03
CA PRO A 2 -29.83 -22.29 -12.66
C PRO A 2 -29.82 -21.05 -11.77
N SER A 3 -30.46 -21.20 -10.62
CA SER A 3 -30.76 -20.20 -9.61
C SER A 3 -29.52 -19.65 -8.92
N GLN A 4 -29.21 -18.37 -9.12
CA GLN A 4 -28.22 -17.60 -8.34
C GLN A 4 -28.81 -17.10 -7.02
N GLY A 5 -29.37 -18.00 -6.22
CA GLY A 5 -30.17 -17.62 -5.04
C GLY A 5 -29.40 -17.49 -3.73
N HIS A 6 -28.22 -18.11 -3.57
CA HIS A 6 -27.68 -18.39 -2.22
C HIS A 6 -26.17 -18.11 -2.01
N ALA A 7 -25.46 -17.49 -2.97
CA ALA A 7 -24.02 -17.20 -2.84
C ALA A 7 -23.68 -15.73 -2.51
N ASP A 8 -24.65 -14.80 -2.61
CA ASP A 8 -24.43 -13.35 -2.44
C ASP A 8 -24.61 -12.82 -1.01
N LEU A 9 -25.19 -13.64 -0.13
CA LEU A 9 -25.46 -13.28 1.26
C LEU A 9 -24.22 -12.88 2.10
N PRO A 10 -23.04 -13.54 2.01
CA PRO A 10 -21.90 -13.16 2.84
C PRO A 10 -21.29 -11.81 2.43
N VAL A 11 -21.39 -11.41 1.16
CA VAL A 11 -20.67 -10.22 0.64
C VAL A 11 -21.40 -8.94 1.01
N ALA A 12 -22.72 -8.92 0.85
CA ALA A 12 -23.55 -7.79 1.23
C ALA A 12 -23.51 -7.51 2.74
N GLU A 13 -23.59 -8.58 3.53
CA GLU A 13 -23.44 -8.51 4.99
C GLU A 13 -22.04 -8.05 5.38
N THR A 14 -21.00 -8.55 4.73
CA THR A 14 -19.62 -8.13 5.00
C THR A 14 -19.43 -6.63 4.72
N LEU A 15 -19.99 -6.12 3.61
CA LEU A 15 -19.92 -4.69 3.28
C LEU A 15 -20.71 -3.84 4.28
N ARG A 16 -21.93 -4.26 4.65
CA ARG A 16 -22.74 -3.58 5.67
C ARG A 16 -22.01 -3.51 6.99
N ASP A 17 -21.50 -4.64 7.47
CA ASP A 17 -20.83 -4.75 8.76
C ASP A 17 -19.52 -3.97 8.79
N LEU A 18 -18.78 -3.99 7.68
CA LEU A 18 -17.59 -3.17 7.52
C LEU A 18 -17.94 -1.69 7.67
N LEU A 19 -18.93 -1.19 6.92
CA LEU A 19 -19.33 0.21 6.99
C LEU A 19 -19.80 0.59 8.39
N ALA A 20 -20.70 -0.20 9.00
CA ALA A 20 -21.27 0.09 10.31
C ALA A 20 -20.23 0.16 11.45
N ARG A 21 -19.08 -0.51 11.30
CA ARG A 21 -17.99 -0.53 12.29
C ARG A 21 -16.96 0.59 12.13
N LEU A 22 -16.99 1.33 11.03
CA LEU A 22 -16.02 2.40 10.79
C LEU A 22 -16.29 3.59 11.72
N PRO A 23 -15.25 4.16 12.36
CA PRO A 23 -15.37 5.39 13.14
C PRO A 23 -15.95 6.56 12.33
N LEU A 24 -15.46 6.76 11.10
CA LEU A 24 -15.98 7.78 10.19
C LEU A 24 -17.44 7.55 9.79
N TRP A 25 -17.96 6.33 9.96
CA TRP A 25 -19.33 6.03 9.61
C TRP A 25 -20.31 6.39 10.73
N GLN A 26 -19.80 6.72 11.91
CA GLN A 26 -20.64 7.14 13.03
C GLN A 26 -21.18 8.56 12.85
N GLN A 27 -20.42 9.42 12.18
CA GLN A 27 -20.76 10.82 11.95
C GLN A 27 -21.37 11.02 10.56
N GLU A 28 -22.51 11.71 10.48
CA GLU A 28 -23.21 11.96 9.21
C GLU A 28 -22.34 12.70 8.19
N ARG A 29 -21.63 13.74 8.64
CA ARG A 29 -20.72 14.54 7.80
C ARG A 29 -19.66 13.66 7.13
N ASP A 30 -19.07 12.75 7.90
CA ASP A 30 -17.97 11.91 7.43
C ASP A 30 -18.47 10.78 6.53
N ARG A 31 -19.64 10.20 6.84
CA ARG A 31 -20.38 9.28 5.94
C ARG A 31 -20.62 9.93 4.60
N ARG A 32 -21.20 11.13 4.60
CA ARG A 32 -21.51 11.88 3.38
C ARG A 32 -20.25 12.13 2.57
N ALA A 33 -19.19 12.65 3.20
CA ALA A 33 -17.92 12.87 2.52
C ALA A 33 -17.38 11.56 1.91
N LEU A 34 -17.36 10.45 2.67
CA LEU A 34 -16.91 9.16 2.16
C LEU A 34 -17.67 8.74 0.89
N LEU A 35 -19.01 8.84 0.92
CA LEU A 35 -19.85 8.42 -0.20
C LEU A 35 -19.72 9.36 -1.40
N GLU A 36 -19.62 10.66 -1.18
CA GLU A 36 -19.40 11.63 -2.25
C GLU A 36 -18.06 11.38 -2.96
N PHE A 37 -16.98 11.09 -2.23
CA PHE A 37 -15.69 10.78 -2.86
C PHE A 37 -15.63 9.39 -3.50
N ALA A 38 -16.24 8.38 -2.88
CA ALA A 38 -16.17 7.01 -3.37
C ALA A 38 -17.16 6.71 -4.51
N LEU A 39 -18.36 7.28 -4.45
CA LEU A 39 -19.50 6.93 -5.29
C LEU A 39 -20.07 8.13 -6.06
N ALA A 40 -19.27 9.17 -6.29
CA ALA A 40 -19.65 10.35 -7.08
C ALA A 40 -20.37 9.95 -8.38
N GLY A 41 -21.61 10.45 -8.54
CA GLY A 41 -22.41 10.21 -9.75
C GLY A 41 -23.01 8.80 -9.88
N HIS A 42 -22.90 7.95 -8.86
CA HIS A 42 -23.53 6.63 -8.87
C HIS A 42 -25.06 6.74 -8.57
N PRO A 43 -25.94 6.07 -9.33
CA PRO A 43 -27.40 6.21 -9.18
C PRO A 43 -27.93 5.80 -7.80
N ALA A 44 -27.26 4.87 -7.10
CA ALA A 44 -27.62 4.49 -5.73
C ALA A 44 -27.56 5.66 -4.72
N LEU A 45 -26.82 6.73 -5.02
CA LEU A 45 -26.77 7.94 -4.19
C LEU A 45 -27.88 8.95 -4.51
N ALA A 46 -28.64 8.78 -5.59
CA ALA A 46 -29.77 9.64 -5.88
C ALA A 46 -30.80 9.54 -4.75
N ASP A 47 -31.13 10.67 -4.12
CA ASP A 47 -32.03 10.76 -2.98
C ASP A 47 -31.64 9.84 -1.80
N PHE A 48 -30.33 9.61 -1.62
CA PHE A 48 -29.82 8.83 -0.50
C PHE A 48 -29.84 9.65 0.79
N ARG A 49 -30.35 9.04 1.86
CA ARG A 49 -30.41 9.67 3.17
C ARG A 49 -29.17 9.31 3.98
N HIS A 50 -28.46 10.34 4.43
CA HIS A 50 -27.26 10.16 5.26
C HIS A 50 -27.57 10.17 6.77
N ASP A 51 -28.77 10.62 7.13
CA ASP A 51 -29.26 10.76 8.50
C ASP A 51 -29.70 9.42 9.10
N GLY A 52 -29.62 9.33 10.43
CA GLY A 52 -30.09 8.17 11.19
C GLY A 52 -29.00 7.22 11.70
N GLN A 53 -29.44 6.02 12.09
CA GLN A 53 -28.59 5.02 12.73
C GLN A 53 -27.55 4.45 11.74
N PRO A 54 -26.26 4.38 12.11
CA PRO A 54 -25.18 3.98 11.20
C PRO A 54 -25.41 2.63 10.51
N LEU A 55 -25.95 1.64 11.24
CA LEU A 55 -26.27 0.33 10.70
C LEU A 55 -27.41 0.38 9.67
N THR A 56 -28.44 1.17 9.91
CA THR A 56 -29.58 1.34 8.99
C THR A 56 -29.11 2.01 7.69
N VAL A 57 -28.30 3.07 7.80
CA VAL A 57 -27.72 3.78 6.65
C VAL A 57 -26.81 2.84 5.83
N ALA A 58 -26.00 2.01 6.50
CA ALA A 58 -25.18 1.00 5.83
C ALA A 58 -26.04 -0.04 5.08
N CYS A 59 -27.11 -0.52 5.71
CA CYS A 59 -28.04 -1.48 5.11
C CYS A 59 -28.75 -0.90 3.88
N GLU A 60 -29.23 0.35 3.98
CA GLU A 60 -29.88 1.05 2.86
C GLU A 60 -28.92 1.20 1.68
N LEU A 61 -27.68 1.63 1.93
CA LEU A 61 -26.67 1.78 0.87
C LEU A 61 -26.42 0.45 0.16
N VAL A 62 -26.19 -0.63 0.91
CA VAL A 62 -25.93 -1.95 0.32
C VAL A 62 -27.13 -2.43 -0.50
N THR A 63 -28.34 -2.24 0.00
CA THR A 63 -29.58 -2.61 -0.70
C THR A 63 -29.73 -1.85 -2.01
N ARG A 64 -29.44 -0.53 -2.02
CA ARG A 64 -29.49 0.28 -3.24
C ARG A 64 -28.39 -0.11 -4.24
N LEU A 65 -27.17 -0.38 -3.77
CA LEU A 65 -26.10 -0.87 -4.63
C LEU A 65 -26.48 -2.21 -5.29
N GLN A 66 -27.10 -3.13 -4.56
CA GLN A 66 -27.62 -4.38 -5.10
C GLN A 66 -28.75 -4.16 -6.11
N HIS A 67 -29.69 -3.24 -5.83
CA HIS A 67 -30.77 -2.90 -6.75
C HIS A 67 -30.25 -2.42 -8.11
N HIS A 68 -29.15 -1.68 -8.11
CA HIS A 68 -28.46 -1.25 -9.33
C HIS A 68 -27.43 -2.26 -9.86
N GLY A 69 -27.42 -3.50 -9.36
CA GLY A 69 -26.51 -4.55 -9.81
C GLY A 69 -25.03 -4.22 -9.65
N TYR A 70 -24.70 -3.37 -8.67
CA TYR A 70 -23.35 -2.79 -8.51
C TYR A 70 -22.80 -2.12 -9.78
N ALA A 71 -23.66 -1.39 -10.51
CA ALA A 71 -23.28 -0.66 -11.71
C ALA A 71 -21.94 0.09 -11.53
N ALA A 72 -21.06 -0.05 -12.52
CA ALA A 72 -19.77 0.63 -12.48
C ALA A 72 -19.95 2.16 -12.45
N LEU A 73 -19.03 2.85 -11.78
CA LEU A 73 -18.93 4.30 -11.87
C LEU A 73 -18.61 4.72 -13.31
N ALA A 74 -18.80 6.01 -13.63
CA ALA A 74 -18.40 6.60 -14.91
C ALA A 74 -16.90 6.38 -15.25
N THR A 75 -16.06 6.15 -14.22
CA THR A 75 -14.64 5.81 -14.37
C THR A 75 -14.39 4.35 -14.75
N GLY A 76 -15.45 3.53 -14.89
CA GLY A 76 -15.37 2.08 -15.10
C GLY A 76 -15.02 1.29 -13.84
N THR A 77 -14.87 1.94 -12.68
CA THR A 77 -14.51 1.29 -11.42
C THR A 77 -15.75 0.69 -10.75
N HIS A 78 -15.63 -0.51 -10.19
CA HIS A 78 -16.69 -1.11 -9.39
C HIS A 78 -16.93 -0.32 -8.08
N PRO A 79 -18.18 -0.05 -7.66
CA PRO A 79 -18.49 0.82 -6.52
C PRO A 79 -17.86 0.35 -5.20
N VAL A 80 -17.84 -0.96 -4.95
CA VAL A 80 -17.20 -1.53 -3.77
C VAL A 80 -15.69 -1.31 -3.79
N CYS A 81 -15.05 -1.38 -4.97
CA CYS A 81 -13.61 -1.12 -5.08
C CYS A 81 -13.28 0.35 -4.86
N ALA A 82 -14.15 1.26 -5.30
CA ALA A 82 -14.01 2.69 -5.03
C ALA A 82 -14.15 3.01 -3.53
N LEU A 83 -15.12 2.38 -2.85
CA LEU A 83 -15.28 2.47 -1.39
C LEU A 83 -14.03 1.98 -0.66
N LEU A 84 -13.56 0.77 -0.98
CA LEU A 84 -12.36 0.21 -0.34
C LEU A 84 -11.11 1.06 -0.61
N ARG A 85 -10.99 1.63 -1.81
CA ARG A 85 -9.91 2.59 -2.13
C ARG A 85 -9.98 3.82 -1.22
N GLU A 86 -11.15 4.42 -1.07
CA GLU A 86 -11.30 5.62 -0.24
C GLU A 86 -11.05 5.35 1.25
N LEU A 87 -11.49 4.19 1.75
CA LEU A 87 -11.14 3.76 3.10
C LEU A 87 -9.62 3.59 3.30
N ARG A 88 -8.87 3.22 2.25
CA ARG A 88 -7.39 3.13 2.30
C ARG A 88 -6.79 4.51 2.39
N THR A 89 -7.24 5.43 1.52
CA THR A 89 -6.77 6.82 1.50
C THR A 89 -6.92 7.49 2.86
N ARG A 90 -8.00 7.17 3.59
CA ARG A 90 -8.27 7.71 4.93
C ARG A 90 -7.58 6.99 6.08
N GLY A 91 -6.87 5.90 5.82
CA GLY A 91 -6.13 5.15 6.85
C GLY A 91 -7.01 4.26 7.74
N GLU A 92 -8.26 3.99 7.37
CA GLU A 92 -9.20 3.16 8.15
C GLU A 92 -8.83 1.67 8.22
N HIS A 93 -7.74 1.29 7.56
CA HIS A 93 -7.23 -0.07 7.45
C HIS A 93 -6.35 -0.48 8.64
N GLY A 94 -6.06 0.46 9.55
CA GLY A 94 -5.26 0.18 10.74
C GLY A 94 -5.90 -0.85 11.69
N ASN A 95 -7.21 -1.06 11.58
CA ASN A 95 -7.92 -2.09 12.33
C ASN A 95 -7.85 -3.45 11.58
N PRO A 96 -7.36 -4.52 12.23
CA PRO A 96 -7.24 -5.84 11.61
C PRO A 96 -8.58 -6.45 11.14
N ASP A 97 -9.70 -6.18 11.83
CA ASP A 97 -11.02 -6.66 11.41
C ASP A 97 -11.49 -5.95 10.13
N THR A 98 -11.31 -4.62 10.06
CA THR A 98 -11.59 -3.83 8.85
C THR A 98 -10.73 -4.28 7.68
N ALA A 99 -9.43 -4.51 7.92
CA ALA A 99 -8.51 -4.99 6.89
C ALA A 99 -8.89 -6.38 6.37
N ALA A 100 -9.24 -7.31 7.25
CA ALA A 100 -9.66 -8.66 6.88
C ALA A 100 -10.94 -8.65 6.04
N ARG A 101 -11.96 -7.91 6.47
CA ARG A 101 -13.23 -7.76 5.73
C ARG A 101 -13.03 -7.06 4.39
N GLY A 102 -12.23 -5.99 4.38
CA GLY A 102 -11.85 -5.29 3.15
C GLY A 102 -11.14 -6.20 2.14
N ALA A 103 -10.26 -7.10 2.61
CA ALA A 103 -9.57 -8.08 1.74
C ALA A 103 -10.54 -9.11 1.14
N VAL A 104 -11.53 -9.58 1.89
CA VAL A 104 -12.57 -10.49 1.38
C VAL A 104 -13.37 -9.82 0.25
N LEU A 105 -13.83 -8.58 0.48
CA LEU A 105 -14.57 -7.81 -0.51
C LEU A 105 -13.72 -7.50 -1.75
N ALA A 106 -12.46 -7.12 -1.54
CA ALA A 106 -11.53 -6.84 -2.64
C ALA A 106 -11.31 -8.07 -3.53
N ARG A 107 -11.15 -9.26 -2.93
CA ARG A 107 -10.99 -10.52 -3.67
C ARG A 107 -12.26 -10.88 -4.43
N PHE A 108 -13.44 -10.70 -3.83
CA PHE A 108 -14.71 -11.04 -4.45
C PHE A 108 -15.01 -10.17 -5.68
N PHE A 109 -14.80 -8.86 -5.56
CA PHE A 109 -15.09 -7.90 -6.63
C PHE A 109 -13.91 -7.65 -7.59
N GLY A 110 -12.80 -8.38 -7.44
CA GLY A 110 -11.62 -8.20 -8.29
C GLY A 110 -10.99 -6.81 -8.18
N CYS A 111 -11.05 -6.19 -7.01
CA CYS A 111 -10.50 -4.86 -6.80
C CYS A 111 -8.96 -4.88 -6.87
N ASP A 112 -8.38 -3.82 -7.43
CA ASP A 112 -6.93 -3.70 -7.50
C ASP A 112 -6.29 -3.86 -6.11
N PRO A 113 -5.28 -4.75 -5.99
CA PRO A 113 -4.56 -4.93 -4.74
C PRO A 113 -3.96 -3.58 -4.33
N PRO A 114 -3.86 -3.29 -3.01
CA PRO A 114 -3.20 -2.08 -2.57
C PRO A 114 -1.79 -2.02 -3.19
N PRO A 115 -1.29 -0.82 -3.56
CA PRO A 115 0.11 -0.70 -3.91
C PRO A 115 0.92 -1.31 -2.76
N ARG A 116 1.72 -2.33 -3.08
CA ARG A 116 2.50 -3.06 -2.08
C ARG A 116 3.56 -2.12 -1.52
N VAL A 117 3.26 -1.46 -0.41
CA VAL A 117 4.29 -0.80 0.40
C VAL A 117 5.09 -1.92 1.06
N THR A 118 6.16 -2.38 0.40
CA THR A 118 7.07 -3.37 0.95
C THR A 118 8.32 -2.68 1.45
N ARG A 119 8.45 -2.57 2.78
CA ARG A 119 9.53 -3.23 3.53
C ARG A 119 9.43 -2.95 5.03
N ALA A 120 9.39 -4.02 5.81
CA ALA A 120 9.86 -3.97 7.19
C ALA A 120 11.32 -3.50 7.19
N GLY A 121 11.60 -2.39 7.89
CA GLY A 121 12.94 -1.79 7.96
C GLY A 121 13.21 -0.62 7.02
N SER A 122 12.20 -0.09 6.29
CA SER A 122 12.40 1.17 5.55
C SER A 122 12.50 2.34 6.53
N PRO A 123 13.58 3.15 6.51
CA PRO A 123 13.72 4.31 7.39
C PRO A 123 12.68 5.41 7.11
N TYR A 124 11.97 5.34 5.97
CA TYR A 124 10.94 6.31 5.60
C TYR A 124 9.70 5.60 5.01
N PRO A 125 8.77 5.12 5.86
CA PRO A 125 7.58 4.39 5.43
C PRO A 125 6.64 5.25 4.56
N SER A 126 6.56 6.55 4.84
CA SER A 126 5.65 7.51 4.19
C SER A 126 6.03 7.82 2.74
N LEU A 127 7.32 7.71 2.39
CA LEU A 127 7.81 7.93 1.03
C LEU A 127 7.46 6.77 0.09
N MET A 128 7.30 5.55 0.62
CA MET A 128 6.97 4.37 -0.18
C MET A 128 5.46 4.20 -0.44
N ALA A 129 4.62 5.04 0.16
CA ALA A 129 3.20 5.11 -0.12
C ALA A 129 2.88 5.97 -1.37
N TYR A 130 3.85 6.75 -1.85
CA TYR A 130 3.70 7.55 -3.06
C TYR A 130 4.01 6.70 -4.30
N ASP A 131 3.12 6.75 -5.29
CA ASP A 131 3.31 6.06 -6.56
C ASP A 131 4.28 6.86 -7.43
N TRP A 132 5.58 6.59 -7.28
CA TRP A 132 6.66 7.26 -8.01
C TRP A 132 6.59 7.09 -9.53
N GLY A 133 5.83 6.11 -10.03
CA GLY A 133 5.57 5.94 -11.46
C GLY A 133 4.60 6.98 -12.02
N ARG A 134 3.85 7.66 -11.15
CA ARG A 134 2.84 8.66 -11.52
C ARG A 134 3.42 10.06 -11.75
N ASP A 135 4.55 10.39 -11.11
CA ASP A 135 5.23 11.68 -11.25
C ASP A 135 6.77 11.51 -11.24
N PRO A 136 7.39 11.29 -12.41
CA PRO A 136 8.82 11.02 -12.50
C PRO A 136 9.69 12.23 -12.10
N GLY A 137 9.17 13.46 -12.21
CA GLY A 137 9.91 14.66 -11.81
C GLY A 137 10.10 14.78 -10.29
N LEU A 138 9.12 14.31 -9.51
CA LEU A 138 9.24 14.20 -8.05
C LEU A 138 10.20 13.08 -7.64
N ALA A 139 10.24 11.97 -8.39
CA ALA A 139 11.22 10.91 -8.16
C ALA A 139 12.66 11.42 -8.37
N GLU A 140 12.90 12.23 -9.41
CA GLU A 140 14.21 12.85 -9.63
C GLU A 140 14.61 13.85 -8.53
N LEU A 141 13.68 14.57 -7.92
CA LEU A 141 14.00 15.48 -6.81
C LEU A 141 14.47 14.76 -5.54
N PHE A 142 13.95 13.56 -5.27
CA PHE A 142 14.30 12.77 -4.08
C PHE A 142 15.41 11.74 -4.32
N PHE A 143 15.58 11.24 -5.55
CA PHE A 143 16.54 10.20 -5.91
C PHE A 143 17.60 10.65 -6.94
N GLY A 144 17.49 11.85 -7.51
CA GLY A 144 18.35 12.35 -8.60
C GLY A 144 19.73 12.91 -8.18
N ARG A 145 20.30 12.41 -7.07
CA ARG A 145 21.72 12.62 -6.73
C ARG A 145 22.42 11.30 -6.43
N GLU A 146 22.26 10.31 -7.30
CA GLU A 146 23.02 9.05 -7.24
C GLU A 146 24.25 9.11 -8.15
N PRO A 147 25.35 9.70 -7.67
CA PRO A 147 26.57 8.88 -7.69
C PRO A 147 27.36 8.88 -6.37
N GLU A 148 27.00 9.69 -5.37
CA GLU A 148 27.83 9.87 -4.17
C GLU A 148 27.49 8.89 -3.02
N THR A 149 26.32 8.23 -3.05
CA THR A 149 25.89 7.30 -2.00
C THR A 149 26.36 5.86 -2.18
N TRP A 150 26.79 5.47 -3.39
CA TRP A 150 27.29 4.12 -3.67
C TRP A 150 28.66 3.83 -3.03
N SER A 151 29.44 4.85 -2.70
CA SER A 151 30.72 4.70 -1.99
C SER A 151 30.55 4.41 -0.49
N ILE A 152 29.38 4.69 0.09
CA ILE A 152 29.08 4.39 1.50
C ILE A 152 28.45 2.99 1.67
N ALA A 153 27.76 2.49 0.64
CA ALA A 153 27.03 1.22 0.68
C ALA A 153 27.81 0.00 0.18
N SER A 154 29.08 0.15 -0.21
CA SER A 154 29.92 -0.98 -0.58
C SER A 154 30.46 -1.68 0.67
N PRO A 155 30.06 -2.92 1.01
CA PRO A 155 30.71 -3.67 2.07
C PRO A 155 32.15 -3.96 1.62
N ALA A 156 33.12 -3.42 2.36
CA ALA A 156 34.54 -3.73 2.20
C ALA A 156 34.72 -5.25 2.32
N THR A 157 34.89 -5.91 1.17
CA THR A 157 35.13 -7.35 1.10
C THR A 157 36.64 -7.59 1.05
N GLY A 158 37.18 -8.10 2.17
CA GLY A 158 38.51 -8.71 2.31
C GLY A 158 39.66 -7.71 2.42
N ARG A 159 40.67 -7.86 3.28
CA ARG A 159 41.26 -9.12 3.75
C ARG A 159 42.30 -8.83 4.86
N THR A 160 42.34 -9.74 5.84
CA THR A 160 43.51 -10.19 6.63
C THR A 160 44.27 -9.21 7.56
N GLY A 161 44.24 -9.56 8.85
CA GLY A 161 45.16 -9.06 9.87
C GLY A 161 45.01 -9.82 11.20
N ALA A 162 45.48 -11.07 11.22
CA ALA A 162 45.57 -11.90 12.41
C ALA A 162 46.56 -11.32 13.45
N CYS A 163 46.30 -11.62 14.72
CA CYS A 163 47.22 -11.72 15.87
C CYS A 163 48.52 -10.89 15.86
N ALA A 164 48.72 -10.04 16.88
CA ALA A 164 49.69 -10.28 17.96
C ALA A 164 49.87 -9.08 18.90
N ARG A 165 50.08 -9.42 20.18
CA ARG A 165 50.59 -8.56 21.26
C ARG A 165 51.96 -8.00 20.90
N GLY A 166 52.31 -6.84 21.46
CA GLY A 166 53.72 -6.54 21.73
C GLY A 166 54.11 -5.07 21.68
N ARG A 167 54.87 -4.65 22.70
CA ARG A 167 55.38 -3.31 22.95
C ARG A 167 56.39 -2.80 21.92
N ARG A 168 56.31 -1.48 21.71
CA ARG A 168 57.35 -0.46 21.43
C ARG A 168 58.03 -0.40 20.04
N PRO A 169 58.39 0.83 19.59
CA PRO A 169 58.94 1.10 18.26
C PRO A 169 60.47 1.25 18.30
N SER A 170 61.16 0.86 17.22
CA SER A 170 62.45 1.44 16.78
C SER A 170 62.90 0.81 15.45
N GLY A 171 63.22 1.65 14.47
CA GLY A 171 64.27 1.36 13.48
C GLY A 171 63.86 1.04 12.05
N CYS A 172 64.22 1.95 11.13
CA CYS A 172 64.94 1.77 9.86
C CYS A 172 64.45 0.70 8.87
N ALA A 173 64.37 0.86 7.55
CA ALA A 173 64.68 1.88 6.54
C ALA A 173 64.08 1.35 5.20
N PRO A 174 64.00 2.14 4.11
CA PRO A 174 63.28 1.74 2.90
C PRO A 174 64.19 1.06 1.86
N THR A 175 63.65 0.11 1.08
CA THR A 175 64.34 -0.34 -0.14
C THR A 175 63.34 -0.70 -1.24
N ARG A 176 63.63 -0.17 -2.44
CA ARG A 176 62.87 -0.22 -3.70
C ARG A 176 62.77 -1.64 -4.31
N PRO A 177 61.90 -1.85 -5.33
CA PRO A 177 61.45 -3.14 -5.84
C PRO A 177 62.34 -3.68 -6.98
N PRO A 178 62.07 -4.91 -7.47
CA PRO A 178 61.77 -4.99 -8.90
C PRO A 178 60.71 -6.03 -9.33
N SER A 179 60.00 -5.61 -10.39
CA SER A 179 59.54 -6.32 -11.59
C SER A 179 58.61 -7.55 -11.59
N PRO A 180 57.75 -7.65 -12.65
CA PRO A 180 56.76 -8.71 -12.85
C PRO A 180 57.33 -9.86 -13.69
N ALA A 181 56.82 -11.08 -13.46
CA ALA A 181 57.01 -12.21 -14.35
C ALA A 181 55.66 -12.91 -14.61
N SER A 182 55.33 -12.94 -15.88
CA SER A 182 54.24 -13.65 -16.56
C SER A 182 54.33 -15.18 -16.44
N CYS A 183 53.18 -15.86 -16.56
CA CYS A 183 52.92 -17.22 -17.09
C CYS A 183 51.38 -17.37 -16.99
N THR A 184 50.51 -17.35 -18.00
CA THR A 184 50.39 -18.09 -19.28
C THR A 184 50.27 -19.62 -19.13
N GLY A 185 49.07 -20.14 -19.41
CA GLY A 185 48.84 -21.39 -20.16
C GLY A 185 48.65 -22.68 -19.37
N CYS A 186 47.40 -23.17 -19.30
CA CYS A 186 46.87 -24.34 -20.01
C CYS A 186 45.60 -24.85 -19.33
#